data_AF-A0A7C2IVT1-F1
#
_entry.id   AF-A0A7C2IVT1-F1
#
_cell.length_a   1.000
_cell.length_b   1.000
_cell.length_c   1.000
_cell.angle_alpha   90.00
_cell.angle_beta   90.00
_cell.angle_gamma   90.00
#
_symmetry.space_group_name_H-M   'P 1'
#
loop_
_entity.id
_entity.type
_entity.pdbx_description
1 polymer ?
#
loop_
_entity_poly.entity_id
_entity_poly.type
_entity_poly.pdbx_seq_one_letter_code
_entity_poly.pdbx_strand_id
1 'polypeptide(L)' 'MQDREQMRYSRQIIFAGLGEAGQRRLGEARVVIAGCGALGSFQAMALARAGVGYLR' A
#
# COMPACT_ATOMS: atom_id res chain seq x y z
N MET A 1 -5.56 -5.84 16.06
CA MET A 1 -5.15 -4.85 15.04
C MET A 1 -4.81 -5.50 13.70
N GLN A 2 -4.03 -6.60 13.67
CA GLN A 2 -3.77 -7.39 12.45
C GLN A 2 -5.03 -7.81 11.69
N ASP A 3 -6.10 -8.16 12.43
CA ASP A 3 -7.36 -8.64 11.84
C ASP A 3 -8.03 -7.62 10.90
N ARG A 4 -7.88 -6.32 11.17
CA ARG A 4 -8.45 -5.25 10.34
C ARG A 4 -7.66 -5.03 9.06
N GLU A 5 -6.34 -5.16 9.11
CA GLU A 5 -5.49 -5.08 7.90
C GLU A 5 -5.65 -6.31 7.02
N GLN A 6 -5.74 -7.50 7.62
CA GLN A 6 -6.02 -8.74 6.91
C GLN A 6 -7.35 -8.66 6.16
N MET A 7 -8.41 -8.13 6.80
CA MET A 7 -9.68 -7.87 6.13
C MET A 7 -9.57 -6.82 5.01
N ARG A 8 -8.92 -5.68 5.27
CA ARG A 8 -8.76 -4.58 4.31
C ARG A 8 -8.02 -5.02 3.03
N TYR A 9 -6.96 -5.81 3.17
CA TYR A 9 -6.09 -6.21 2.08
C TYR A 9 -6.33 -7.64 1.58
N SER A 10 -7.36 -8.33 2.09
CA SER A 10 -7.74 -9.69 1.71
C SER A 10 -7.71 -9.95 0.19
N ARG A 11 -8.29 -9.05 -0.62
CA ARG A 11 -8.29 -9.15 -2.09
C ARG A 11 -6.91 -8.96 -2.73
N GLN A 12 -6.04 -8.16 -2.11
CA GLN A 12 -4.67 -7.96 -2.58
C GLN A 12 -3.81 -9.18 -2.22
N ILE A 13 -4.02 -9.76 -1.03
CA ILE A 13 -3.30 -10.94 -0.52
C ILE A 13 -3.59 -12.19 -1.34
N ILE A 14 -4.84 -12.42 -1.77
CA ILE A 14 -5.18 -13.61 -2.60
C ILE A 14 -4.62 -13.53 -4.03
N PHE A 15 -4.13 -12.36 -4.46
CA PHE A 15 -3.51 -12.24 -5.77
C PHE A 15 -2.14 -12.93 -5.75
N ALA A 16 -1.98 -13.96 -6.60
CA ALA A 16 -0.80 -14.81 -6.62
C ALA A 16 0.53 -14.05 -6.83
N GLY A 17 0.49 -12.89 -7.50
CA GLY A 17 1.68 -12.05 -7.71
C GLY A 17 2.09 -11.20 -6.50
N LEU A 18 1.26 -11.11 -5.45
CA LEU A 18 1.54 -10.33 -4.25
C LEU A 18 1.65 -11.21 -3.01
N GLY A 19 0.59 -11.97 -2.69
CA GLY A 19 0.54 -12.80 -1.48
C GLY A 19 0.63 -11.99 -0.18
N GLU A 20 0.62 -12.70 0.95
CA GLU A 20 0.84 -12.09 2.27
C GLU A 20 2.22 -11.44 2.38
N ALA A 21 3.25 -12.08 1.80
CA ALA A 21 4.61 -11.57 1.81
C ALA A 21 4.73 -10.22 1.09
N GLY A 22 4.05 -10.05 -0.06
CA GLY A 22 4.01 -8.78 -0.78
C GLY A 22 3.28 -7.70 0.01
N GLN A 23 2.13 -8.04 0.63
CA GLN A 23 1.39 -7.08 1.44
C GLN A 23 2.19 -6.62 2.67
N ARG A 24 2.90 -7.54 3.33
CA ARG A 24 3.80 -7.21 4.44
C ARG A 24 4.92 -6.27 3.99
N ARG A 25 5.52 -6.53 2.83
CA ARG A 25 6.55 -5.65 2.25
C ARG A 25 6.02 -4.25 1.95
N LEU A 26 4.77 -4.11 1.49
CA LEU A 26 4.14 -2.80 1.31
C LEU A 26 3.96 -2.09 2.65
N GLY A 27 3.46 -2.78 3.68
CA GLY A 27 3.30 -2.23 5.02
C GLY A 27 4.61 -1.78 5.69
N GLU A 28 5.73 -2.42 5.34
CA GLU A 28 7.07 -2.02 5.81
C GLU A 28 7.71 -0.91 4.96
N ALA A 29 7.18 -0.65 3.77
CA ALA A 29 7.77 0.30 2.83
C ALA A 29 7.55 1.77 3.23
N ARG A 30 8.54 2.60 2.91
CA ARG A 30 8.51 4.05 3.07
C ARG A 30 8.79 4.69 1.71
N VAL A 31 7.86 5.50 1.21
CA VAL A 31 7.95 6.11 -0.12
C VAL A 31 7.87 7.64 -0.01
N VAL A 32 8.73 8.34 -0.75
CA VAL A 32 8.65 9.80 -0.89
C VAL A 32 7.98 10.14 -2.22
N ILE A 33 7.11 11.15 -2.22
CA ILE A 33 6.46 11.64 -3.43
C ILE A 33 6.95 13.06 -3.70
N ALA A 34 7.83 13.20 -4.69
CA ALA A 34 8.40 14.48 -5.06
C ALA A 34 7.40 15.27 -5.94
N GLY A 35 6.60 16.10 -5.27
CA GLY A 35 5.61 16.98 -5.88
C GLY A 35 4.20 16.43 -5.77
N CYS A 36 3.28 17.25 -5.26
CA CYS A 36 1.89 16.86 -4.96
C CYS A 36 0.87 17.48 -5.93
N GLY A 37 1.23 17.56 -7.22
CA GLY A 37 0.32 17.97 -8.29
C GLY A 37 -0.62 16.85 -8.73
N ALA A 38 -1.11 16.90 -9.98
CA ALA A 38 -2.03 15.90 -10.52
C ALA A 38 -1.45 14.47 -10.43
N LEU A 39 -0.20 14.28 -10.86
CA LEU A 39 0.46 12.98 -10.82
C LEU A 39 0.77 12.53 -9.39
N GLY A 40 1.34 13.43 -8.57
CA GLY A 40 1.71 13.14 -7.19
C GLY A 40 0.53 12.71 -6.34
N SER A 41 -0.58 13.43 -6.44
CA SER A 41 -1.81 13.13 -5.70
C SER A 41 -2.44 11.80 -6.15
N PHE A 42 -2.44 11.51 -7.45
CA PHE A 42 -2.93 10.22 -7.96
C PHE A 42 -2.10 9.04 -7.45
N GLN A 43 -0.75 9.16 -7.48
CA GLN A 43 0.15 8.13 -6.96
C GLN A 43 0.04 7.98 -5.44
N ALA A 44 -0.04 9.08 -4.69
CA ALA A 44 -0.22 9.04 -3.24
C ALA A 44 -1.48 8.25 -2.85
N MET A 45 -2.59 8.53 -3.54
CA MET A 45 -3.85 7.83 -3.35
C MET A 45 -3.75 6.33 -3.70
N ALA A 46 -3.05 5.98 -4.78
CA ALA A 46 -2.84 4.58 -5.15
C ALA A 46 -1.99 3.83 -4.11
N LEU A 47 -0.88 4.41 -3.68
CA LEU A 47 0.05 3.79 -2.71
C LEU A 47 -0.58 3.66 -1.31
N ALA A 48 -1.35 4.64 -0.87
CA ALA A 48 -2.08 4.57 0.40
C ALA A 48 -3.11 3.42 0.39
N ARG A 49 -3.84 3.24 -0.73
CA ARG A 49 -4.81 2.13 -0.88
C ARG A 49 -4.14 0.76 -1.03
N ALA A 50 -2.94 0.72 -1.60
CA ALA A 50 -2.13 -0.49 -1.67
C ALA A 50 -1.57 -0.89 -0.29
N GLY A 51 -1.59 0.01 0.70
CA GLY A 51 -1.11 -0.27 2.05
C GLY A 51 0.38 -0.01 2.25
N VAL A 52 0.94 0.98 1.55
CA VAL A 52 2.28 1.47 1.89
C VAL A 52 2.29 2.05 3.30
N GLY A 53 3.23 1.58 4.15
CA GLY A 53 3.27 1.95 5.56
C GLY A 53 3.55 3.42 5.84
N TYR A 54 4.30 4.08 4.96
CA TYR A 54 4.62 5.50 5.11
C TYR A 54 4.77 6.22 3.78
N LEU A 55 4.08 7.34 3.63
CA LEU A 55 4.21 8.29 2.52
C LEU A 55 4.72 9.64 3.06
N ARG A 56 5.71 10.22 2.39
CA ARG A 56 6.27 11.54 2.70
C ARG A 56 6.23 12.49 1.52
#